data_AF-A7VP32-F1
#
_entry.id   AF-A7VP32-F1
#
_cell.length_a   1.000
_cell.length_b   1.000
_cell.length_c   1.000
_cell.angle_alpha   90.00
_cell.angle_beta   90.00
_cell.angle_gamma   90.00
#
_symmetry.space_group_name_H-M   'P 1'
#
loop_
_entity.id
_entity.type
_entity.pdbx_description
1 polymer ?
#
loop_
_entity_poly.entity_id
_entity_poly.type
_entity_poly.pdbx_seq_one_letter_code
_entity_poly.pdbx_strand_id
1 'polypeptide(L)'
;MALDGTGNVASVDGQEYATVQEAINKGNGKTVTLLDDAKENVVIPEGATVTLELGTFTLANNGASHTITNKGTLTIQGSGKVDNENHGKAALWNEGTAVLNGGTFDRSKEAGSSAEASGSNSYYTVVNHGNMTINDGVTITQNGKFSSLLENGWYNGAENKSGQPSVLTIKGGTFSGGLNTIKNDDYGELIVEGGTFTNVAQAALLNWNEAEISGGDFQADEGSSCVILNGYLDDTMDAGKLTITGGTFTGGDSTDALNTMGGSSNSGNIQISGGTLNGDIVLGAASNSAVGTLAISGSAVVNGSVTNTKKDNVTISGGSVAGEVSNSGDGSTSITGGAFAQKPADEYIGGASAVAKYQAAGGAAAYYIGEESINQAAANAESGSTIEVLKGDVKLDITADDVIVKNSGDGDVTVNDQDVPAGDEGVVTHTHKAEKKEAKEATCTETGNQEYWYCAGCGKYFTDAACQNETTWDKLVIAAKGHEAEKTEAKAATATEAGNKEYWYCPVCGKYFSDEALTKEISKEDIIIPATGTTSSKPEDTSKPGDPTSSNSENSNRPQTGETSQFTLWVALLVLAGGSFAGVALSRSKRKAS
;
A
#
# COMPACT_ATOMS: atom_id res chain seq x y z
N MET A 1 -47.50 -26.88 -2.39
CA MET A 1 -48.57 -27.36 -1.49
C MET A 1 -49.66 -26.30 -1.49
N ALA A 2 -50.93 -26.69 -1.58
CA ALA A 2 -52.04 -25.75 -1.53
C ALA A 2 -52.25 -25.31 -0.06
N LEU A 3 -52.30 -24.00 0.18
CA LEU A 3 -52.50 -23.37 1.49
C LEU A 3 -53.97 -23.50 1.91
N ASP A 4 -54.30 -24.33 2.90
CA ASP A 4 -55.60 -24.41 3.56
C ASP A 4 -55.58 -23.60 4.87
N GLY A 5 -55.65 -22.27 4.73
CA GLY A 5 -55.55 -21.30 5.82
C GLY A 5 -56.56 -21.47 6.95
N THR A 6 -56.13 -22.07 8.07
CA THR A 6 -56.82 -22.01 9.37
C THR A 6 -55.89 -21.81 10.57
N GLY A 7 -54.57 -21.63 10.35
CA GLY A 7 -53.61 -21.29 11.39
C GLY A 7 -53.44 -19.78 11.55
N ASN A 8 -53.11 -19.35 12.78
CA ASN A 8 -52.62 -17.99 12.99
C ASN A 8 -51.23 -17.86 12.36
N VAL A 9 -50.98 -16.76 11.64
CA VAL A 9 -49.75 -16.56 10.86
C VAL A 9 -48.77 -15.59 11.52
N ALA A 10 -49.19 -14.88 12.56
CA ALA A 10 -48.36 -13.92 13.26
C ALA A 10 -48.69 -13.86 14.76
N SER A 11 -47.72 -13.38 15.56
CA SER A 11 -47.93 -13.14 16.99
C SER A 11 -47.27 -11.85 17.48
N VAL A 12 -47.82 -11.31 18.58
CA VAL A 12 -47.26 -10.18 19.35
C VAL A 12 -47.40 -10.52 20.83
N ASP A 13 -46.31 -10.48 21.59
CA ASP A 13 -46.26 -10.81 23.02
C ASP A 13 -46.92 -12.17 23.37
N GLY A 14 -46.79 -13.16 22.47
CA GLY A 14 -47.38 -14.50 22.62
C GLY A 14 -48.88 -14.60 22.29
N GLN A 15 -49.55 -13.49 21.97
CA GLN A 15 -50.90 -13.53 21.39
C GLN A 15 -50.81 -13.75 19.88
N GLU A 16 -51.49 -14.77 19.38
CA GLU A 16 -51.51 -15.11 17.96
C GLU A 16 -52.68 -14.42 17.22
N TYR A 17 -52.48 -14.16 15.92
CA TYR A 17 -53.40 -13.47 15.02
C TYR A 17 -53.52 -14.19 13.68
N ALA A 18 -54.72 -14.13 13.10
CA ALA A 18 -55.03 -14.77 11.82
C ALA A 18 -54.37 -14.08 10.63
N THR A 19 -54.03 -12.80 10.75
CA THR A 19 -53.34 -12.03 9.71
C THR A 19 -52.15 -11.27 10.25
N VAL A 20 -51.19 -10.97 9.38
CA VAL A 20 -50.02 -10.17 9.71
C VAL A 20 -50.42 -8.72 9.96
N GLN A 21 -51.39 -8.18 9.21
CA GLN A 21 -51.89 -6.81 9.43
C GLN A 21 -52.55 -6.66 10.81
N GLU A 22 -53.33 -7.64 11.27
CA GLU A 22 -53.93 -7.61 12.61
C GLU A 22 -52.86 -7.57 13.70
N ALA A 23 -51.82 -8.39 13.55
CA ALA A 23 -50.68 -8.38 14.46
C ALA A 23 -49.95 -7.02 14.44
N ILE A 24 -49.69 -6.45 13.26
CA ILE A 24 -49.09 -5.11 13.10
C ILE A 24 -49.93 -4.03 13.80
N ASN A 25 -51.25 -4.04 13.62
CA ASN A 25 -52.15 -3.09 14.27
C ASN A 25 -52.10 -3.15 15.80
N LYS A 26 -51.67 -4.29 16.38
CA LYS A 26 -51.46 -4.49 17.82
C LYS A 26 -49.98 -4.42 18.24
N GLY A 27 -49.08 -4.28 17.27
CA GLY A 27 -47.63 -4.38 17.42
C GLY A 27 -46.89 -3.05 17.54
N ASN A 28 -47.59 -1.92 17.72
CA ASN A 28 -46.91 -0.63 17.89
C ASN A 28 -46.01 -0.62 19.14
N GLY A 29 -44.73 -0.30 18.95
CA GLY A 29 -43.65 -0.38 19.92
C GLY A 29 -43.14 -1.80 20.19
N LYS A 30 -43.50 -2.80 19.39
CA LYS A 30 -43.29 -4.22 19.69
C LYS A 30 -42.77 -5.03 18.51
N THR A 31 -42.46 -6.29 18.79
CA THR A 31 -42.11 -7.31 17.79
C THR A 31 -43.36 -8.08 17.34
N VAL A 32 -43.60 -8.07 16.03
CA VAL A 32 -44.53 -8.93 15.31
C VAL A 32 -43.73 -10.09 14.75
N THR A 33 -44.02 -11.32 15.19
CA THR A 33 -43.30 -12.53 14.76
C THR A 33 -44.15 -13.34 13.80
N LEU A 34 -43.64 -13.65 12.61
CA LEU A 34 -44.29 -14.59 11.70
C LEU A 34 -44.20 -16.02 12.26
N LEU A 35 -45.31 -16.74 12.14
CA LEU A 35 -45.46 -18.12 12.61
C LEU A 35 -45.64 -19.13 11.47
N ASP A 36 -46.00 -18.63 10.28
CA ASP A 36 -46.18 -19.41 9.06
C ASP A 36 -45.99 -18.50 7.83
N ASP A 37 -45.91 -19.09 6.65
CA ASP A 37 -45.97 -18.35 5.39
C ASP A 37 -47.31 -17.61 5.28
N ALA A 38 -47.27 -16.36 4.83
CA ALA A 38 -48.43 -15.50 4.70
C ALA A 38 -48.52 -14.88 3.30
N LYS A 39 -49.74 -14.77 2.77
CA LYS A 39 -50.02 -14.09 1.50
C LYS A 39 -50.93 -12.89 1.71
N GLU A 40 -50.31 -11.75 2.02
CA GLU A 40 -50.99 -10.53 2.46
C GLU A 40 -50.19 -9.29 2.04
N ASN A 41 -50.87 -8.16 1.85
CA ASN A 41 -50.22 -6.86 1.75
C ASN A 41 -50.36 -6.18 3.10
N VAL A 42 -49.27 -5.67 3.67
CA VAL A 42 -49.30 -5.03 4.98
C VAL A 42 -48.85 -3.57 4.91
N VAL A 43 -49.41 -2.76 5.80
CA VAL A 43 -49.09 -1.36 5.98
C VAL A 43 -48.61 -1.14 7.41
N ILE A 44 -47.43 -0.54 7.55
CA ILE A 44 -46.98 0.04 8.82
C ILE A 44 -47.51 1.47 8.88
N PRO A 45 -48.46 1.80 9.78
CA PRO A 45 -49.06 3.12 9.80
C PRO A 45 -48.08 4.22 10.19
N GLU A 46 -48.37 5.46 9.77
CA GLU A 46 -47.65 6.64 10.24
C GLU A 46 -47.69 6.73 11.77
N GLY A 47 -46.54 7.06 12.37
CA GLY A 47 -46.37 7.12 13.83
C GLY A 47 -46.33 5.77 14.55
N ALA A 48 -46.45 4.64 13.84
CA ALA A 48 -46.23 3.31 14.41
C ALA A 48 -44.75 2.92 14.34
N THR A 49 -44.27 2.21 15.36
CA THR A 49 -42.95 1.58 15.39
C THR A 49 -43.13 0.07 15.50
N VAL A 50 -42.62 -0.71 14.54
CA VAL A 50 -42.82 -2.17 14.52
C VAL A 50 -41.50 -2.86 14.19
N THR A 51 -41.17 -3.91 14.94
CA THR A 51 -40.16 -4.89 14.51
C THR A 51 -40.88 -6.09 13.92
N LEU A 52 -40.62 -6.43 12.67
CA LEU A 52 -41.13 -7.62 12.00
C LEU A 52 -40.04 -8.71 12.00
N GLU A 53 -40.26 -9.75 12.79
CA GLU A 53 -39.42 -10.96 12.85
C GLU A 53 -39.97 -11.99 11.86
N LEU A 54 -39.22 -12.23 10.78
CA LEU A 54 -39.63 -13.14 9.71
C LEU A 54 -39.42 -14.62 10.05
N GLY A 55 -38.54 -14.94 11.01
CA GLY A 55 -38.11 -16.30 11.26
C GLY A 55 -37.50 -16.92 10.00
N THR A 56 -38.09 -18.00 9.51
CA THR A 56 -37.76 -18.63 8.21
C THR A 56 -38.88 -18.54 7.19
N PHE A 57 -39.93 -17.77 7.49
CA PHE A 57 -41.18 -17.76 6.73
C PHE A 57 -41.18 -16.71 5.62
N THR A 58 -42.10 -16.88 4.68
CA THR A 58 -42.32 -15.98 3.55
C THR A 58 -43.57 -15.14 3.74
N LEU A 59 -43.42 -13.82 3.64
CA LEU A 59 -44.53 -12.89 3.43
C LEU A 59 -44.55 -12.49 1.95
N ALA A 60 -45.62 -12.87 1.23
CA ALA A 60 -45.81 -12.54 -0.18
C ALA A 60 -47.06 -11.68 -0.39
N ASN A 61 -47.07 -10.80 -1.39
CA ASN A 61 -48.27 -10.00 -1.67
C ASN A 61 -49.41 -10.83 -2.28
N ASN A 62 -50.63 -10.32 -2.15
CA ASN A 62 -51.82 -10.89 -2.80
C ASN A 62 -52.20 -10.19 -4.12
N GLY A 63 -51.39 -9.21 -4.54
CA GLY A 63 -51.51 -8.48 -5.79
C GLY A 63 -52.28 -7.17 -5.75
N ALA A 64 -52.98 -6.84 -4.65
CA ALA A 64 -53.67 -5.56 -4.53
C ALA A 64 -52.73 -4.36 -4.23
N SER A 65 -51.57 -4.60 -3.62
CA SER A 65 -50.58 -3.58 -3.28
C SER A 65 -49.16 -4.17 -3.17
N HIS A 66 -48.22 -3.35 -2.71
CA HIS A 66 -46.87 -3.77 -2.28
C HIS A 66 -46.98 -4.82 -1.16
N THR A 67 -45.97 -5.69 -1.02
CA THR A 67 -45.97 -6.67 0.06
C THR A 67 -45.92 -5.96 1.41
N ILE A 68 -45.02 -4.99 1.58
CA ILE A 68 -44.96 -4.08 2.73
C ILE A 68 -44.97 -2.63 2.24
N THR A 69 -45.90 -1.82 2.74
CA THR A 69 -45.88 -0.36 2.65
C THR A 69 -45.55 0.22 4.03
N ASN A 70 -44.36 0.81 4.20
CA ASN A 70 -43.96 1.42 5.45
C ASN A 70 -44.17 2.93 5.44
N LYS A 71 -45.02 3.44 6.34
CA LYS A 71 -45.19 4.88 6.61
C LYS A 71 -44.72 5.30 8.00
N GLY A 72 -44.32 4.32 8.83
CA GLY A 72 -43.88 4.52 10.20
C GLY A 72 -42.39 4.22 10.36
N THR A 73 -42.03 3.58 11.47
CA THR A 73 -40.71 3.05 11.74
C THR A 73 -40.75 1.53 11.73
N LEU A 74 -40.07 0.92 10.77
CA LEU A 74 -40.03 -0.52 10.58
C LEU A 74 -38.62 -1.05 10.82
N THR A 75 -38.50 -2.10 11.62
CA THR A 75 -37.29 -2.94 11.67
C THR A 75 -37.65 -4.32 11.13
N ILE A 76 -36.86 -4.88 10.21
CA ILE A 76 -37.02 -6.26 9.73
C ILE A 76 -35.82 -7.08 10.19
N GLN A 77 -36.09 -8.30 10.67
CA GLN A 77 -35.07 -9.25 11.11
C GLN A 77 -35.52 -10.70 10.83
N GLY A 78 -34.62 -11.65 11.08
CA GLY A 78 -34.80 -13.06 10.71
C GLY A 78 -34.28 -13.36 9.32
N SER A 79 -34.20 -14.65 8.97
CA SER A 79 -33.70 -15.12 7.66
C SER A 79 -34.80 -15.36 6.63
N GLY A 80 -36.06 -15.10 7.00
CA GLY A 80 -37.23 -15.30 6.15
C GLY A 80 -37.26 -14.36 4.94
N LYS A 81 -38.35 -14.42 4.18
CA LYS A 81 -38.46 -13.81 2.87
C LYS A 81 -39.61 -12.81 2.81
N VAL A 82 -39.37 -11.64 2.21
CA VAL A 82 -40.42 -10.71 1.74
C VAL A 82 -40.42 -10.78 0.23
N ASP A 83 -41.48 -11.34 -0.35
CA ASP A 83 -41.58 -11.61 -1.78
C ASP A 83 -42.65 -10.74 -2.43
N ASN A 84 -42.43 -10.32 -3.67
CA ASN A 84 -43.48 -9.76 -4.51
C ASN A 84 -43.65 -10.59 -5.78
N GLU A 85 -44.88 -11.06 -6.03
CA GLU A 85 -45.23 -11.85 -7.21
C GLU A 85 -45.92 -11.03 -8.32
N ASN A 86 -46.27 -9.76 -8.09
CA ASN A 86 -47.14 -8.98 -8.97
C ASN A 86 -46.45 -7.78 -9.67
N HIS A 87 -46.96 -7.41 -10.84
CA HIS A 87 -46.40 -6.34 -11.68
C HIS A 87 -46.59 -4.96 -11.05
N GLY A 88 -45.57 -4.09 -11.16
CA GLY A 88 -45.66 -2.70 -10.72
C GLY A 88 -45.80 -2.53 -9.20
N LYS A 89 -45.24 -3.47 -8.41
CA LYS A 89 -45.31 -3.50 -6.94
C LYS A 89 -43.98 -3.97 -6.35
N ALA A 90 -43.42 -3.25 -5.40
CA ALA A 90 -42.24 -3.67 -4.63
C ALA A 90 -42.55 -4.70 -3.53
N ALA A 91 -41.52 -5.44 -3.11
CA ALA A 91 -41.54 -6.24 -1.88
C ALA A 91 -41.53 -5.31 -0.65
N LEU A 92 -40.75 -4.22 -0.70
CA LEU A 92 -40.78 -3.17 0.31
C LEU A 92 -40.89 -1.79 -0.35
N TRP A 93 -41.93 -1.05 0.03
CA TRP A 93 -42.12 0.35 -0.31
C TRP A 93 -42.00 1.19 0.97
N ASN A 94 -40.93 1.99 1.08
CA ASN A 94 -40.64 2.79 2.28
C ASN A 94 -40.90 4.28 2.06
N GLU A 95 -41.86 4.83 2.79
CA GLU A 95 -42.12 6.28 2.93
C GLU A 95 -41.70 6.80 4.32
N GLY A 96 -41.33 5.90 5.24
CA GLY A 96 -40.98 6.21 6.62
C GLY A 96 -39.50 5.94 6.93
N THR A 97 -39.24 5.35 8.09
CA THR A 97 -37.91 4.87 8.49
C THR A 97 -37.87 3.35 8.48
N ALA A 98 -36.90 2.75 7.79
CA ALA A 98 -36.71 1.30 7.73
C ALA A 98 -35.29 0.90 8.17
N VAL A 99 -35.18 -0.15 8.97
CA VAL A 99 -33.90 -0.80 9.32
C VAL A 99 -33.99 -2.28 8.99
N LEU A 100 -33.17 -2.75 8.06
CA LEU A 100 -33.14 -4.14 7.63
C LEU A 100 -31.93 -4.84 8.25
N ASN A 101 -32.17 -5.78 9.16
CA ASN A 101 -31.15 -6.55 9.88
C ASN A 101 -31.01 -7.99 9.36
N GLY A 102 -31.82 -8.37 8.38
CA GLY A 102 -31.80 -9.69 7.78
C GLY A 102 -32.94 -9.88 6.80
N GLY A 103 -32.99 -11.08 6.23
CA GLY A 103 -34.06 -11.54 5.35
C GLY A 103 -33.72 -11.38 3.89
N THR A 104 -34.53 -12.04 3.06
CA THR A 104 -34.43 -11.96 1.59
C THR A 104 -35.60 -11.17 1.03
N PHE A 105 -35.32 -10.11 0.29
CA PHE A 105 -36.29 -9.34 -0.46
C PHE A 105 -36.19 -9.76 -1.92
N ASP A 106 -37.30 -10.24 -2.48
CA ASP A 106 -37.29 -10.87 -3.81
C ASP A 106 -38.51 -10.46 -4.63
N ARG A 107 -38.36 -10.65 -5.94
CA ARG A 107 -39.45 -10.68 -6.90
C ARG A 107 -39.44 -12.03 -7.60
N SER A 108 -39.97 -13.06 -6.95
CA SER A 108 -39.84 -14.45 -7.45
C SER A 108 -40.54 -14.74 -8.78
N LYS A 109 -41.39 -13.82 -9.25
CA LYS A 109 -42.09 -13.88 -10.55
C LYS A 109 -41.60 -12.84 -11.55
N GLU A 110 -40.44 -12.24 -11.32
CA GLU A 110 -39.80 -11.30 -12.24
C GLU A 110 -39.66 -11.88 -13.65
N ALA A 111 -39.97 -11.06 -14.65
CA ALA A 111 -40.05 -11.46 -16.06
C ALA A 111 -39.39 -10.46 -17.03
N GLY A 112 -38.88 -9.33 -16.53
CA GLY A 112 -38.21 -8.32 -17.34
C GLY A 112 -36.96 -8.85 -18.02
N SER A 113 -36.91 -8.81 -19.35
CA SER A 113 -35.80 -9.38 -20.12
C SER A 113 -34.85 -8.35 -20.71
N SER A 114 -35.26 -7.09 -20.81
CA SER A 114 -34.42 -5.95 -21.23
C SER A 114 -34.99 -4.64 -20.67
N ALA A 115 -34.30 -3.52 -20.88
CA ALA A 115 -34.77 -2.18 -20.50
C ALA A 115 -36.11 -1.80 -21.18
N GLU A 116 -36.46 -2.45 -22.29
CA GLU A 116 -37.67 -2.18 -23.08
C GLU A 116 -38.77 -3.23 -22.90
N ALA A 117 -38.46 -4.40 -22.33
CA ALA A 117 -39.35 -5.55 -22.25
C ALA A 117 -39.55 -6.04 -20.81
N SER A 118 -40.63 -5.62 -20.17
CA SER A 118 -40.99 -5.98 -18.79
C SER A 118 -41.49 -7.42 -18.60
N GLY A 119 -41.73 -8.16 -19.69
CA GLY A 119 -42.28 -9.52 -19.61
C GLY A 119 -43.66 -9.60 -18.94
N SER A 120 -44.38 -8.48 -18.82
CA SER A 120 -45.64 -8.33 -18.06
C SER A 120 -45.50 -8.41 -16.53
N ASN A 121 -44.31 -8.62 -15.98
CA ASN A 121 -44.07 -8.60 -14.53
C ASN A 121 -42.66 -8.09 -14.21
N SER A 122 -42.55 -6.79 -13.97
CA SER A 122 -41.31 -6.15 -13.55
C SER A 122 -41.65 -4.96 -12.67
N TYR A 123 -40.79 -4.69 -11.71
CA TYR A 123 -40.73 -3.46 -10.92
C TYR A 123 -39.46 -3.47 -10.07
N TYR A 124 -39.22 -2.42 -9.31
CA TYR A 124 -38.22 -2.44 -8.24
C TYR A 124 -38.58 -3.51 -7.19
N THR A 125 -37.56 -4.11 -6.57
CA THR A 125 -37.74 -5.02 -5.43
C THR A 125 -37.94 -4.21 -4.16
N VAL A 126 -37.15 -3.15 -3.99
CA VAL A 126 -37.26 -2.19 -2.89
C VAL A 126 -37.32 -0.77 -3.44
N VAL A 127 -38.21 0.03 -2.88
CA VAL A 127 -38.32 1.47 -3.14
C VAL A 127 -38.16 2.21 -1.83
N ASN A 128 -37.26 3.20 -1.80
CA ASN A 128 -37.02 4.07 -0.66
C ASN A 128 -37.28 5.54 -1.01
N HIS A 129 -38.37 6.07 -0.46
CA HIS A 129 -38.75 7.48 -0.47
C HIS A 129 -38.61 8.13 0.92
N GLY A 130 -37.94 7.46 1.85
CA GLY A 130 -37.74 7.90 3.24
C GLY A 130 -36.31 7.64 3.70
N ASN A 131 -36.15 7.20 4.94
CA ASN A 131 -34.85 6.83 5.50
C ASN A 131 -34.74 5.31 5.60
N MET A 132 -33.67 4.73 5.06
CA MET A 132 -33.44 3.29 5.11
C MET A 132 -32.00 2.98 5.52
N THR A 133 -31.84 2.03 6.44
CA THR A 133 -30.54 1.41 6.74
C THR A 133 -30.60 -0.08 6.43
N ILE A 134 -29.65 -0.57 5.65
CA ILE A 134 -29.50 -1.98 5.31
C ILE A 134 -28.20 -2.48 5.96
N ASN A 135 -28.33 -3.43 6.88
CA ASN A 135 -27.19 -4.04 7.55
C ASN A 135 -26.77 -5.34 6.86
N ASP A 136 -25.62 -5.87 7.29
CA ASP A 136 -25.14 -7.16 6.82
C ASP A 136 -26.13 -8.29 7.12
N GLY A 137 -26.12 -9.34 6.29
CA GLY A 137 -27.07 -10.47 6.36
C GLY A 137 -28.40 -10.24 5.64
N VAL A 138 -28.64 -9.07 5.05
CA VAL A 138 -29.77 -8.81 4.14
C VAL A 138 -29.42 -9.25 2.72
N THR A 139 -30.37 -9.88 2.03
CA THR A 139 -30.28 -10.17 0.59
C THR A 139 -31.42 -9.45 -0.15
N ILE A 140 -31.10 -8.74 -1.23
CA ILE A 140 -32.10 -8.18 -2.15
C ILE A 140 -31.78 -8.70 -3.54
N THR A 141 -32.74 -9.39 -4.18
CA THR A 141 -32.48 -10.07 -5.44
C THR A 141 -33.66 -10.00 -6.40
N GLN A 142 -33.37 -9.91 -7.69
CA GLN A 142 -34.27 -10.26 -8.78
C GLN A 142 -33.45 -10.50 -10.05
N ASN A 143 -33.93 -11.31 -10.98
CA ASN A 143 -33.19 -11.67 -12.20
C ASN A 143 -33.58 -10.85 -13.44
N GLY A 144 -34.45 -9.85 -13.27
CA GLY A 144 -34.96 -9.03 -14.36
C GLY A 144 -34.00 -7.94 -14.82
N LYS A 145 -34.20 -7.48 -16.06
CA LYS A 145 -33.39 -6.44 -16.71
C LYS A 145 -34.17 -5.19 -17.10
N PHE A 146 -35.43 -5.08 -16.67
CA PHE A 146 -36.31 -3.96 -17.03
C PHE A 146 -36.30 -2.85 -15.97
N SER A 147 -36.55 -3.20 -14.71
CA SER A 147 -36.46 -2.27 -13.58
C SER A 147 -35.16 -2.47 -12.80
N SER A 148 -34.69 -1.42 -12.13
CA SER A 148 -33.58 -1.55 -11.17
C SER A 148 -34.01 -2.42 -9.99
N LEU A 149 -33.04 -3.00 -9.28
CA LEU A 149 -33.31 -3.83 -8.11
C LEU A 149 -33.82 -2.99 -6.93
N LEU A 150 -33.13 -1.87 -6.65
CA LEU A 150 -33.48 -0.93 -5.59
C LEU A 150 -33.50 0.50 -6.13
N GLU A 151 -34.55 1.24 -5.80
CA GLU A 151 -34.66 2.69 -6.00
C GLU A 151 -34.50 3.42 -4.67
N ASN A 152 -33.60 4.41 -4.64
CA ASN A 152 -33.48 5.41 -3.58
C ASN A 152 -33.67 6.80 -4.19
N GLY A 153 -34.64 7.56 -3.70
CA GLY A 153 -35.06 8.80 -4.37
C GLY A 153 -36.31 8.56 -5.20
N TRP A 154 -36.51 9.34 -6.26
CA TRP A 154 -37.73 9.35 -7.04
C TRP A 154 -37.44 9.25 -8.54
N TYR A 155 -38.04 8.29 -9.23
CA TYR A 155 -38.04 8.23 -10.70
C TYR A 155 -38.56 9.51 -11.37
N ASN A 156 -39.45 10.22 -10.67
CA ASN A 156 -39.97 11.50 -11.08
C ASN A 156 -39.91 12.44 -9.89
N GLY A 157 -38.86 13.24 -9.78
CA GLY A 157 -38.63 14.16 -8.67
C GLY A 157 -39.77 15.16 -8.44
N ALA A 158 -40.62 15.41 -9.44
CA ALA A 158 -41.83 16.23 -9.26
C ALA A 158 -42.85 15.59 -8.30
N GLU A 159 -42.78 14.28 -8.05
CA GLU A 159 -43.62 13.56 -7.08
C GLU A 159 -43.17 13.78 -5.64
N ASN A 160 -41.90 14.17 -5.42
CA ASN A 160 -41.40 14.56 -4.10
C ASN A 160 -42.00 15.90 -3.66
N LYS A 161 -43.12 15.84 -2.92
CA LYS A 161 -43.79 17.05 -2.40
C LYS A 161 -43.13 17.63 -1.15
N SER A 162 -42.24 16.87 -0.50
CA SER A 162 -41.54 17.30 0.71
C SER A 162 -40.30 18.14 0.40
N GLY A 163 -39.69 17.92 -0.78
CA GLY A 163 -38.38 18.46 -1.15
C GLY A 163 -37.24 17.94 -0.28
N GLN A 164 -37.49 16.93 0.58
CA GLN A 164 -36.48 16.29 1.40
C GLN A 164 -35.85 15.11 0.63
N PRO A 165 -34.57 14.83 0.88
CA PRO A 165 -33.89 13.70 0.27
C PRO A 165 -34.43 12.36 0.80
N SER A 166 -34.33 11.32 -0.03
CA SER A 166 -34.50 9.93 0.39
C SER A 166 -33.12 9.38 0.74
N VAL A 167 -32.92 9.00 2.00
CA VAL A 167 -31.60 8.60 2.51
C VAL A 167 -31.52 7.09 2.61
N LEU A 168 -30.51 6.50 1.97
CA LEU A 168 -30.20 5.08 2.04
C LEU A 168 -28.76 4.89 2.54
N THR A 169 -28.62 4.19 3.67
CA THR A 169 -27.32 3.73 4.19
C THR A 169 -27.21 2.23 4.05
N ILE A 170 -26.20 1.76 3.33
CA ILE A 170 -25.88 0.34 3.16
C ILE A 170 -24.58 0.03 3.91
N LYS A 171 -24.68 -0.76 4.97
CA LYS A 171 -23.52 -1.21 5.75
C LYS A 171 -22.95 -2.55 5.29
N GLY A 172 -23.76 -3.35 4.61
CA GLY A 172 -23.45 -4.70 4.17
C GLY A 172 -24.62 -5.35 3.45
N GLY A 173 -24.53 -6.66 3.21
CA GLY A 173 -25.55 -7.44 2.51
C GLY A 173 -25.21 -7.78 1.06
N THR A 174 -26.14 -8.49 0.40
CA THR A 174 -25.97 -8.98 -0.97
C THR A 174 -27.10 -8.46 -1.87
N PHE A 175 -26.72 -7.84 -2.98
CA PHE A 175 -27.62 -7.19 -3.93
C PHE A 175 -27.35 -7.78 -5.31
N SER A 176 -28.33 -8.45 -5.89
CA SER A 176 -28.13 -9.18 -7.15
C SER A 176 -29.22 -8.89 -8.18
N GLY A 177 -28.76 -8.53 -9.37
CA GLY A 177 -29.54 -8.23 -10.56
C GLY A 177 -30.02 -6.78 -10.64
N GLY A 178 -31.02 -6.56 -11.49
CA GLY A 178 -31.57 -5.24 -11.81
C GLY A 178 -31.16 -4.79 -13.20
N LEU A 179 -31.93 -3.86 -13.78
CA LEU A 179 -31.37 -2.98 -14.81
C LEU A 179 -30.13 -2.28 -14.21
N ASN A 180 -30.35 -1.55 -13.11
CA ASN A 180 -29.30 -1.15 -12.18
C ASN A 180 -29.44 -1.92 -10.86
N THR A 181 -28.34 -2.29 -10.22
CA THR A 181 -28.42 -2.95 -8.90
C THR A 181 -28.84 -1.95 -7.83
N ILE A 182 -28.23 -0.76 -7.82
CA ILE A 182 -28.71 0.38 -7.03
C ILE A 182 -28.98 1.54 -7.98
N LYS A 183 -30.17 2.13 -7.90
CA LYS A 183 -30.50 3.40 -8.55
C LYS A 183 -30.69 4.47 -7.47
N ASN A 184 -29.74 5.39 -7.37
CA ASN A 184 -29.86 6.61 -6.58
C ASN A 184 -30.35 7.72 -7.50
N ASP A 185 -31.65 7.98 -7.43
CA ASP A 185 -32.42 8.78 -8.39
C ASP A 185 -32.62 10.23 -7.87
N ASP A 186 -33.58 10.96 -8.45
CA ASP A 186 -33.90 12.32 -8.06
C ASP A 186 -34.09 12.42 -6.53
N TYR A 187 -33.41 13.37 -5.88
CA TYR A 187 -33.40 13.56 -4.42
C TYR A 187 -32.84 12.36 -3.61
N GLY A 188 -32.12 11.43 -4.24
CA GLY A 188 -31.48 10.31 -3.55
C GLY A 188 -30.19 10.74 -2.84
N GLU A 189 -30.04 10.36 -1.57
CA GLU A 189 -28.79 10.40 -0.83
C GLU A 189 -28.37 8.97 -0.46
N LEU A 190 -27.25 8.51 -1.02
CA LEU A 190 -26.74 7.16 -0.85
C LEU A 190 -25.42 7.16 -0.06
N ILE A 191 -25.34 6.32 0.95
CA ILE A 191 -24.12 6.05 1.71
C ILE A 191 -23.85 4.55 1.66
N VAL A 192 -22.68 4.14 1.17
CA VAL A 192 -22.25 2.73 1.13
C VAL A 192 -20.96 2.54 1.93
N GLU A 193 -21.05 1.74 2.98
CA GLU A 193 -19.92 1.34 3.83
C GLU A 193 -19.44 -0.08 3.49
N GLY A 194 -20.30 -0.91 2.88
CA GLY A 194 -20.00 -2.30 2.54
C GLY A 194 -21.11 -3.00 1.76
N GLY A 195 -20.90 -4.27 1.43
CA GLY A 195 -21.85 -5.12 0.69
C GLY A 195 -21.29 -5.64 -0.63
N THR A 196 -22.04 -6.54 -1.27
CA THR A 196 -21.72 -7.09 -2.60
C THR A 196 -22.86 -6.77 -3.57
N PHE A 197 -22.53 -6.17 -4.71
CA PHE A 197 -23.47 -5.71 -5.71
C PHE A 197 -23.14 -6.38 -7.05
N THR A 198 -24.06 -7.16 -7.61
CA THR A 198 -23.85 -7.87 -8.87
C THR A 198 -24.91 -7.45 -9.87
N ASN A 199 -24.50 -6.75 -10.93
CA ASN A 199 -25.38 -6.30 -12.01
C ASN A 199 -25.35 -7.24 -13.22
N VAL A 200 -26.48 -7.32 -13.92
CA VAL A 200 -26.72 -8.24 -15.04
C VAL A 200 -27.14 -7.54 -16.34
N ALA A 201 -27.13 -6.20 -16.39
CA ALA A 201 -27.78 -5.45 -17.47
C ALA A 201 -27.15 -4.08 -17.82
N GLN A 202 -27.17 -3.09 -16.92
CA GLN A 202 -26.71 -1.72 -17.21
C GLN A 202 -25.54 -1.30 -16.32
N ALA A 203 -25.77 -1.17 -15.01
CA ALA A 203 -24.75 -0.79 -14.04
C ALA A 203 -25.01 -1.31 -12.62
N ALA A 204 -23.94 -1.56 -11.87
CA ALA A 204 -24.07 -1.88 -10.44
C ALA A 204 -24.60 -0.67 -9.65
N LEU A 205 -24.15 0.53 -10.02
CA LEU A 205 -24.63 1.78 -9.45
C LEU A 205 -24.99 2.77 -10.57
N LEU A 206 -26.20 3.31 -10.51
CA LEU A 206 -26.58 4.54 -11.20
C LEU A 206 -26.83 5.63 -10.16
N ASN A 207 -26.06 6.72 -10.24
CA ASN A 207 -26.18 7.89 -9.37
C ASN A 207 -26.59 9.13 -10.17
N TRP A 208 -27.74 9.70 -9.84
CA TRP A 208 -28.19 10.99 -10.36
C TRP A 208 -27.95 12.12 -9.38
N ASN A 209 -27.98 11.88 -8.06
CA ASN A 209 -27.94 12.95 -7.07
C ASN A 209 -26.69 12.96 -6.18
N GLU A 210 -26.71 12.31 -5.01
CA GLU A 210 -25.58 12.34 -4.07
C GLU A 210 -25.27 10.95 -3.55
N ALA A 211 -24.02 10.49 -3.76
CA ALA A 211 -23.53 9.20 -3.30
C ALA A 211 -22.14 9.30 -2.66
N GLU A 212 -22.00 8.67 -1.49
CA GLU A 212 -20.74 8.48 -0.77
C GLU A 212 -20.42 6.99 -0.62
N ILE A 213 -19.26 6.56 -1.09
CA ILE A 213 -18.84 5.16 -1.10
C ILE A 213 -17.50 5.04 -0.37
N SER A 214 -17.48 4.29 0.73
CA SER A 214 -16.28 4.00 1.53
C SER A 214 -15.89 2.52 1.51
N GLY A 215 -16.76 1.64 1.00
CA GLY A 215 -16.51 0.22 0.88
C GLY A 215 -17.51 -0.49 -0.02
N GLY A 216 -17.39 -1.82 -0.10
CA GLY A 216 -18.24 -2.67 -0.94
C GLY A 216 -17.52 -3.23 -2.18
N ASP A 217 -18.12 -4.25 -2.76
CA ASP A 217 -17.66 -4.91 -3.99
C ASP A 217 -18.76 -4.83 -5.05
N PHE A 218 -18.50 -4.04 -6.09
CA PHE A 218 -19.41 -3.76 -7.18
C PHE A 218 -18.94 -4.49 -8.44
N GLN A 219 -19.77 -5.40 -8.92
CA GLN A 219 -19.50 -6.24 -10.07
C GLN A 219 -20.57 -6.02 -11.13
N ALA A 220 -20.14 -5.85 -12.37
CA ALA A 220 -21.02 -5.77 -13.52
C ALA A 220 -20.67 -6.90 -14.50
N ASP A 221 -21.66 -7.73 -14.84
CA ASP A 221 -21.49 -8.83 -15.81
C ASP A 221 -21.07 -8.30 -17.19
N GLU A 222 -20.49 -9.15 -18.04
CA GLU A 222 -20.04 -8.82 -19.42
C GLU A 222 -21.13 -8.18 -20.32
N GLY A 223 -22.41 -8.36 -19.98
CA GLY A 223 -23.53 -7.72 -20.68
C GLY A 223 -23.79 -6.27 -20.27
N SER A 224 -23.12 -5.77 -19.23
CA SER A 224 -23.31 -4.44 -18.65
C SER A 224 -22.39 -3.41 -19.31
N SER A 225 -22.92 -2.20 -19.50
CA SER A 225 -22.16 -1.10 -20.11
C SER A 225 -21.09 -0.51 -19.18
N CYS A 226 -21.34 -0.49 -17.87
CA CYS A 226 -20.44 0.13 -16.90
C CYS A 226 -20.68 -0.43 -15.49
N VAL A 227 -19.73 -0.27 -14.56
CA VAL A 227 -19.96 -0.54 -13.14
C VAL A 227 -20.70 0.62 -12.47
N ILE A 228 -20.27 1.86 -12.74
CA ILE A 228 -20.86 3.08 -12.18
C ILE A 228 -21.28 4.03 -13.29
N LEU A 229 -22.56 4.39 -13.33
CA LEU A 229 -23.07 5.50 -14.11
C LEU A 229 -23.33 6.69 -13.20
N ASN A 230 -22.79 7.85 -13.57
CA ASN A 230 -23.02 9.11 -12.85
C ASN A 230 -23.59 10.16 -13.79
N GLY A 231 -24.66 10.85 -13.36
CA GLY A 231 -25.34 11.84 -14.17
C GLY A 231 -25.63 13.14 -13.42
N TYR A 232 -25.73 14.24 -14.16
CA TYR A 232 -26.09 15.55 -13.64
C TYR A 232 -27.11 16.25 -14.54
N LEU A 233 -28.16 16.82 -13.93
CA LEU A 233 -29.15 17.67 -14.60
C LEU A 233 -29.50 18.93 -13.82
N ASP A 234 -29.51 18.88 -12.48
CA ASP A 234 -29.95 19.96 -11.59
C ASP A 234 -29.23 19.87 -10.24
N ASP A 235 -28.68 20.97 -9.74
CA ASP A 235 -28.01 21.07 -8.43
C ASP A 235 -28.87 20.61 -7.23
N THR A 236 -30.19 20.52 -7.39
CA THR A 236 -31.14 20.22 -6.30
C THR A 236 -31.44 18.73 -6.17
N MET A 237 -31.79 18.08 -7.28
CA MET A 237 -32.29 16.70 -7.26
C MET A 237 -31.47 15.75 -8.11
N ASP A 238 -30.64 16.26 -9.02
CA ASP A 238 -29.78 15.48 -9.92
C ASP A 238 -28.37 16.08 -9.93
N ALA A 239 -27.81 16.25 -8.73
CA ALA A 239 -26.57 17.00 -8.52
C ALA A 239 -25.30 16.25 -8.95
N GLY A 240 -25.41 14.97 -9.33
CA GLY A 240 -24.31 14.14 -9.82
C GLY A 240 -23.08 14.12 -8.92
N LYS A 241 -23.24 14.30 -7.61
CA LYS A 241 -22.15 14.25 -6.63
C LYS A 241 -21.82 12.81 -6.32
N LEU A 242 -20.56 12.44 -6.53
CA LEU A 242 -20.06 11.09 -6.26
C LEU A 242 -18.72 11.20 -5.54
N THR A 243 -18.67 10.67 -4.32
CA THR A 243 -17.45 10.58 -3.52
C THR A 243 -17.09 9.12 -3.30
N ILE A 244 -15.88 8.72 -3.71
CA ILE A 244 -15.34 7.37 -3.54
C ILE A 244 -14.06 7.45 -2.71
N THR A 245 -14.08 6.85 -1.54
CA THR A 245 -12.94 6.74 -0.62
C THR A 245 -12.47 5.30 -0.43
N GLY A 246 -13.25 4.32 -0.92
CA GLY A 246 -12.96 2.90 -0.84
C GLY A 246 -13.89 2.06 -1.72
N GLY A 247 -13.76 0.73 -1.62
CA GLY A 247 -14.51 -0.23 -2.43
C GLY A 247 -13.75 -0.76 -3.64
N THR A 248 -14.31 -1.79 -4.27
CA THR A 248 -13.79 -2.40 -5.51
C THR A 248 -14.88 -2.38 -6.58
N PHE A 249 -14.53 -1.97 -7.80
CA PHE A 249 -15.45 -1.82 -8.92
C PHE A 249 -14.92 -2.60 -10.11
N THR A 250 -15.58 -3.71 -10.46
CA THR A 250 -15.09 -4.68 -11.44
C THR A 250 -16.09 -4.89 -12.55
N GLY A 251 -15.69 -4.55 -13.78
CA GLY A 251 -16.43 -4.86 -15.00
C GLY A 251 -15.84 -6.06 -15.75
N GLY A 252 -16.52 -6.50 -16.82
CA GLY A 252 -15.93 -7.41 -17.80
C GLY A 252 -14.90 -6.73 -18.72
N ASP A 253 -14.31 -7.48 -19.66
CA ASP A 253 -13.23 -7.03 -20.56
C ASP A 253 -13.54 -5.76 -21.39
N SER A 254 -14.82 -5.37 -21.51
CA SER A 254 -15.27 -4.20 -22.27
C SER A 254 -16.26 -3.33 -21.49
N THR A 255 -16.20 -3.40 -20.16
CA THR A 255 -17.07 -2.67 -19.25
C THR A 255 -16.25 -1.58 -18.56
N ASP A 256 -16.71 -0.34 -18.70
CA ASP A 256 -16.07 0.78 -18.01
C ASP A 256 -16.26 0.67 -16.49
N ALA A 257 -15.29 1.12 -15.70
CA ALA A 257 -15.47 1.22 -14.25
C ALA A 257 -16.39 2.40 -13.90
N LEU A 258 -16.26 3.51 -14.62
CA LEU A 258 -17.11 4.70 -14.44
C LEU A 258 -17.39 5.37 -15.78
N ASN A 259 -18.65 5.73 -16.03
CA ASN A 259 -19.05 6.47 -17.22
C ASN A 259 -20.13 7.53 -16.90
N THR A 260 -20.18 8.59 -17.71
CA THR A 260 -21.26 9.57 -17.68
C THR A 260 -22.58 8.95 -18.15
N MET A 261 -23.64 9.10 -17.36
CA MET A 261 -24.97 8.64 -17.75
C MET A 261 -25.49 9.42 -18.97
N GLY A 262 -26.06 8.70 -19.94
CA GLY A 262 -26.67 9.32 -21.11
C GLY A 262 -27.84 10.23 -20.75
N GLY A 263 -27.94 11.39 -21.40
CA GLY A 263 -28.95 12.41 -21.10
C GLY A 263 -28.46 13.48 -20.11
N SER A 264 -27.37 13.24 -19.40
CA SER A 264 -26.76 14.20 -18.49
C SER A 264 -26.24 15.44 -19.22
N SER A 265 -26.24 16.58 -18.55
CA SER A 265 -25.68 17.82 -19.08
C SER A 265 -24.19 17.99 -18.78
N ASN A 266 -23.67 17.28 -17.76
CA ASN A 266 -22.25 17.05 -17.50
C ASN A 266 -22.05 15.73 -16.73
N SER A 267 -20.81 15.37 -16.37
CA SER A 267 -20.52 14.11 -15.64
C SER A 267 -20.78 14.17 -14.14
N GLY A 268 -21.21 15.31 -13.61
CA GLY A 268 -21.36 15.58 -12.18
C GLY A 268 -20.06 16.07 -11.53
N ASN A 269 -20.06 16.06 -10.20
CA ASN A 269 -18.89 16.35 -9.37
C ASN A 269 -18.38 15.05 -8.75
N ILE A 270 -17.34 14.48 -9.35
CA ILE A 270 -16.78 13.18 -8.98
C ILE A 270 -15.46 13.39 -8.22
N GLN A 271 -15.36 12.81 -7.03
CA GLN A 271 -14.16 12.81 -6.20
C GLN A 271 -13.77 11.37 -5.85
N ILE A 272 -12.56 10.95 -6.20
CA ILE A 272 -12.03 9.61 -5.95
C ILE A 272 -10.71 9.76 -5.21
N SER A 273 -10.69 9.41 -3.93
CA SER A 273 -9.49 9.48 -3.07
C SER A 273 -9.01 8.11 -2.59
N GLY A 274 -9.76 7.06 -2.87
CA GLY A 274 -9.42 5.66 -2.57
C GLY A 274 -10.28 4.69 -3.37
N GLY A 275 -10.13 3.39 -3.08
CA GLY A 275 -10.82 2.31 -3.81
C GLY A 275 -10.07 1.86 -5.06
N THR A 276 -10.57 0.77 -5.67
CA THR A 276 -9.98 0.16 -6.87
C THR A 276 -11.02 0.05 -7.98
N LEU A 277 -10.77 0.77 -9.07
CA LEU A 277 -11.58 0.80 -10.28
C LEU A 277 -10.90 -0.08 -11.34
N ASN A 278 -11.48 -1.26 -11.58
CA ASN A 278 -11.00 -2.24 -12.57
C ASN A 278 -11.69 -2.01 -13.92
N GLY A 279 -11.25 -0.97 -14.62
CA GLY A 279 -11.77 -0.58 -15.94
C GLY A 279 -11.49 0.89 -16.23
N ASP A 280 -11.94 1.33 -17.39
CA ASP A 280 -11.76 2.71 -17.84
C ASP A 280 -12.70 3.67 -17.08
N ILE A 281 -12.25 4.92 -16.95
CA ILE A 281 -13.08 6.06 -16.58
C ILE A 281 -13.30 6.87 -17.85
N VAL A 282 -14.56 6.99 -18.27
CA VAL A 282 -14.94 7.70 -19.50
C VAL A 282 -15.91 8.84 -19.16
N LEU A 283 -15.44 10.07 -19.35
CA LEU A 283 -16.23 11.27 -19.14
C LEU A 283 -16.71 11.85 -20.47
N GLY A 284 -17.94 12.38 -20.45
CA GLY A 284 -18.48 13.12 -21.57
C GLY A 284 -19.48 12.35 -22.42
N ALA A 285 -20.71 12.17 -21.93
CA ALA A 285 -21.80 11.69 -22.76
C ALA A 285 -22.03 12.63 -23.97
N ALA A 286 -22.67 12.13 -25.03
CA ALA A 286 -22.98 12.94 -26.22
C ALA A 286 -23.81 14.21 -25.89
N SER A 287 -24.59 14.18 -24.81
CA SER A 287 -25.40 15.28 -24.28
C SER A 287 -24.63 16.30 -23.42
N ASN A 288 -23.37 16.05 -23.05
CA ASN A 288 -22.60 16.96 -22.19
C ASN A 288 -22.45 18.33 -22.85
N SER A 289 -23.09 19.32 -22.24
CA SER A 289 -23.15 20.71 -22.71
C SER A 289 -22.60 21.70 -21.68
N ALA A 290 -22.48 21.29 -20.42
CA ALA A 290 -21.94 22.03 -19.28
C ALA A 290 -20.65 21.39 -18.75
N VAL A 291 -19.98 22.10 -17.83
CA VAL A 291 -18.74 21.65 -17.19
C VAL A 291 -19.07 20.82 -15.96
N GLY A 292 -18.55 19.59 -15.90
CA GLY A 292 -18.48 18.76 -14.70
C GLY A 292 -17.04 18.64 -14.21
N THR A 293 -16.79 17.83 -13.18
CA THR A 293 -15.46 17.64 -12.61
C THR A 293 -15.17 16.20 -12.24
N LEU A 294 -13.92 15.78 -12.45
CA LEU A 294 -13.34 14.57 -11.87
C LEU A 294 -12.06 14.95 -11.12
N ALA A 295 -11.98 14.60 -9.84
CA ALA A 295 -10.78 14.71 -9.03
C ALA A 295 -10.31 13.33 -8.57
N ILE A 296 -9.10 12.92 -8.94
CA ILE A 296 -8.44 11.69 -8.48
C ILE A 296 -7.28 12.07 -7.55
N SER A 297 -7.23 11.49 -6.36
CA SER A 297 -6.25 11.82 -5.33
C SER A 297 -5.99 10.62 -4.40
N GLY A 298 -5.18 10.85 -3.35
CA GLY A 298 -4.99 9.88 -2.27
C GLY A 298 -4.44 8.54 -2.78
N SER A 299 -5.11 7.45 -2.38
CA SER A 299 -4.72 6.08 -2.72
C SER A 299 -5.65 5.43 -3.76
N ALA A 300 -6.35 6.23 -4.56
CA ALA A 300 -7.22 5.73 -5.61
C ALA A 300 -6.43 4.90 -6.65
N VAL A 301 -6.98 3.77 -7.08
CA VAL A 301 -6.38 2.91 -8.10
C VAL A 301 -7.32 2.81 -9.30
N VAL A 302 -6.86 3.22 -10.48
CA VAL A 302 -7.55 3.08 -11.77
C VAL A 302 -6.77 2.11 -12.64
N ASN A 303 -7.26 0.89 -12.79
CA ASN A 303 -6.68 -0.16 -13.63
C ASN A 303 -7.16 -0.08 -15.09
N GLY A 304 -7.30 1.14 -15.59
CA GLY A 304 -7.74 1.47 -16.94
C GLY A 304 -7.33 2.89 -17.32
N SER A 305 -7.86 3.38 -18.43
CA SER A 305 -7.63 4.72 -18.95
C SER A 305 -8.54 5.76 -18.29
N VAL A 306 -8.12 7.02 -18.29
CA VAL A 306 -8.95 8.16 -17.90
C VAL A 306 -9.15 9.03 -19.13
N THR A 307 -10.37 9.07 -19.66
CA THR A 307 -10.68 9.75 -20.92
C THR A 307 -11.71 10.85 -20.69
N ASN A 308 -11.39 12.06 -21.12
CA ASN A 308 -12.34 13.17 -21.20
C ASN A 308 -12.66 13.50 -22.66
N THR A 309 -13.91 13.32 -23.06
CA THR A 309 -14.33 13.55 -24.45
C THR A 309 -15.09 14.86 -24.65
N LYS A 310 -15.39 15.58 -23.55
CA LYS A 310 -16.27 16.76 -23.54
C LYS A 310 -15.72 17.88 -22.66
N LYS A 311 -16.55 18.47 -21.80
CA LYS A 311 -16.29 19.76 -21.15
C LYS A 311 -15.85 19.62 -19.70
N ASP A 312 -15.72 18.40 -19.20
CA ASP A 312 -15.39 18.13 -17.81
C ASP A 312 -13.96 18.58 -17.49
N ASN A 313 -13.71 18.99 -16.26
CA ASN A 313 -12.37 19.31 -15.78
C ASN A 313 -11.82 18.14 -14.97
N VAL A 314 -10.70 17.59 -15.41
CA VAL A 314 -10.02 16.46 -14.77
C VAL A 314 -8.82 16.97 -13.98
N THR A 315 -8.76 16.64 -12.70
CA THR A 315 -7.58 16.88 -11.84
C THR A 315 -7.10 15.55 -11.28
N ILE A 316 -5.79 15.28 -11.40
CA ILE A 316 -5.15 14.12 -10.78
C ILE A 316 -4.01 14.65 -9.91
N SER A 317 -4.13 14.49 -8.60
CA SER A 317 -3.15 14.94 -7.60
C SER A 317 -2.55 13.80 -6.78
N GLY A 318 -2.96 12.56 -7.06
CA GLY A 318 -2.49 11.36 -6.37
C GLY A 318 -3.12 10.11 -6.98
N GLY A 319 -2.95 8.96 -6.32
CA GLY A 319 -3.41 7.67 -6.79
C GLY A 319 -2.57 7.11 -7.95
N SER A 320 -3.11 6.09 -8.63
CA SER A 320 -2.46 5.45 -9.76
C SER A 320 -3.38 5.22 -10.95
N VAL A 321 -2.85 5.39 -12.18
CA VAL A 321 -3.55 5.12 -13.45
C VAL A 321 -2.73 4.16 -14.31
N ALA A 322 -3.32 3.02 -14.68
CA ALA A 322 -2.64 2.00 -15.49
C ALA A 322 -2.76 2.25 -17.01
N GLY A 323 -3.83 2.90 -17.45
CA GLY A 323 -4.07 3.23 -18.86
C GLY A 323 -3.57 4.61 -19.26
N GLU A 324 -4.06 5.08 -20.40
CA GLU A 324 -3.77 6.41 -20.92
C GLU A 324 -4.62 7.48 -20.20
N VAL A 325 -4.06 8.66 -19.97
CA VAL A 325 -4.85 9.85 -19.62
C VAL A 325 -4.98 10.70 -20.88
N SER A 326 -6.21 10.94 -21.34
CA SER A 326 -6.46 11.67 -22.58
C SER A 326 -7.61 12.67 -22.44
N ASN A 327 -7.50 13.76 -23.19
CA ASN A 327 -8.57 14.74 -23.32
C ASN A 327 -8.72 15.18 -24.77
N SER A 328 -9.86 14.85 -25.38
CA SER A 328 -10.23 15.23 -26.74
C SER A 328 -11.37 16.24 -26.79
N GLY A 329 -11.82 16.73 -25.62
CA GLY A 329 -12.92 17.68 -25.50
C GLY A 329 -12.46 19.11 -25.21
N ASP A 330 -13.43 20.00 -24.94
CA ASP A 330 -13.18 21.41 -24.60
C ASP A 330 -12.84 21.62 -23.11
N GLY A 331 -12.92 20.58 -22.29
CA GLY A 331 -12.60 20.60 -20.87
C GLY A 331 -11.10 20.66 -20.61
N SER A 332 -10.69 20.71 -19.34
CA SER A 332 -9.27 20.74 -18.95
C SER A 332 -8.80 19.44 -18.30
N THR A 333 -7.48 19.22 -18.32
CA THR A 333 -6.82 18.13 -17.60
C THR A 333 -5.57 18.67 -16.93
N SER A 334 -5.44 18.45 -15.62
CA SER A 334 -4.30 18.89 -14.82
C SER A 334 -3.80 17.76 -13.92
N ILE A 335 -2.54 17.38 -14.09
CA ILE A 335 -1.87 16.33 -13.34
C ILE A 335 -0.75 16.96 -12.52
N THR A 336 -0.86 16.85 -11.20
CA THR A 336 0.09 17.41 -10.23
C THR A 336 0.70 16.35 -9.30
N GLY A 337 0.13 15.15 -9.31
CA GLY A 337 0.53 14.04 -8.46
C GLY A 337 0.10 12.69 -9.05
N GLY A 338 0.67 11.59 -8.56
CA GLY A 338 0.25 10.23 -8.85
C GLY A 338 1.27 9.37 -9.61
N ALA A 339 0.93 8.08 -9.74
CA ALA A 339 1.73 7.07 -10.44
C ALA A 339 1.03 6.62 -11.74
N PHE A 340 1.77 6.48 -12.83
CA PHE A 340 1.23 6.22 -14.16
C PHE A 340 2.04 5.14 -14.86
N ALA A 341 1.40 4.10 -15.38
CA ALA A 341 2.11 3.08 -16.16
C ALA A 341 2.62 3.63 -17.51
N GLN A 342 1.96 4.67 -18.03
CA GLN A 342 2.35 5.41 -19.23
C GLN A 342 2.59 6.87 -18.86
N LYS A 343 3.62 7.50 -19.44
CA LYS A 343 3.89 8.93 -19.16
C LYS A 343 2.72 9.76 -19.67
N PRO A 344 2.05 10.56 -18.83
CA PRO A 344 1.04 11.50 -19.32
C PRO A 344 1.65 12.52 -20.31
N ALA A 345 0.82 13.04 -21.21
CA ALA A 345 1.26 14.10 -22.11
C ALA A 345 1.72 15.34 -21.33
N ASP A 346 2.80 15.99 -21.77
CA ASP A 346 3.41 17.11 -21.03
C ASP A 346 2.45 18.31 -20.86
N GLU A 347 1.49 18.47 -21.77
CA GLU A 347 0.44 19.50 -21.69
C GLU A 347 -0.55 19.29 -20.54
N TYR A 348 -0.70 18.05 -20.05
CA TYR A 348 -1.55 17.75 -18.89
C TYR A 348 -0.80 17.91 -17.57
N ILE A 349 0.53 17.84 -17.59
CA ILE A 349 1.36 17.92 -16.39
C ILE A 349 1.47 19.39 -15.95
N GLY A 350 1.03 19.69 -14.73
CA GLY A 350 1.10 21.03 -14.16
C GLY A 350 2.53 21.58 -14.24
N GLY A 351 2.69 22.83 -14.68
CA GLY A 351 4.00 23.40 -15.06
C GLY A 351 5.11 23.24 -14.00
N ALA A 352 4.76 23.40 -12.72
CA ALA A 352 5.68 23.26 -11.58
C ALA A 352 5.91 21.82 -11.10
N SER A 353 5.18 20.84 -11.63
CA SER A 353 5.27 19.45 -11.17
C SER A 353 6.53 18.78 -11.70
N ALA A 354 7.27 18.15 -10.78
CA ALA A 354 8.38 17.26 -11.12
C ALA A 354 7.86 15.96 -11.75
N VAL A 355 8.72 15.31 -12.53
CA VAL A 355 8.42 14.05 -13.22
C VAL A 355 9.61 13.11 -13.04
N ALA A 356 9.36 11.91 -12.53
CA ALA A 356 10.37 10.85 -12.49
C ALA A 356 9.84 9.57 -13.13
N LYS A 357 10.73 8.83 -13.78
CA LYS A 357 10.49 7.45 -14.21
C LYS A 357 11.14 6.52 -13.19
N TYR A 358 10.35 5.67 -12.57
CA TYR A 358 10.81 4.65 -11.65
C TYR A 358 10.71 3.28 -12.28
N GLN A 359 11.75 2.48 -12.14
CA GLN A 359 11.77 1.08 -12.54
C GLN A 359 12.26 0.25 -11.36
N ALA A 360 11.37 -0.58 -10.82
CA ALA A 360 11.73 -1.58 -9.83
C ALA A 360 12.72 -2.60 -10.41
N ALA A 361 13.56 -3.23 -9.57
CA ALA A 361 14.52 -4.24 -9.99
C ALA A 361 13.83 -5.37 -10.79
N GLY A 362 14.08 -5.43 -12.10
CA GLY A 362 13.45 -6.41 -13.01
C GLY A 362 11.96 -6.18 -13.29
N GLY A 363 11.39 -5.07 -12.83
CA GLY A 363 9.98 -4.69 -13.02
C GLY A 363 9.74 -3.84 -14.27
N ALA A 364 8.46 -3.60 -14.56
CA ALA A 364 8.04 -2.60 -15.54
C ALA A 364 8.33 -1.18 -15.01
N ALA A 365 8.62 -0.25 -15.91
CA ALA A 365 8.77 1.15 -15.55
C ALA A 365 7.38 1.80 -15.37
N ALA A 366 7.31 2.77 -14.46
CA ALA A 366 6.18 3.66 -14.25
C ALA A 366 6.68 5.10 -14.10
N TYR A 367 5.78 6.06 -14.25
CA TYR A 367 6.05 7.49 -14.16
C TYR A 367 5.35 8.05 -12.93
N TYR A 368 6.08 8.83 -12.15
CA TYR A 368 5.60 9.48 -10.94
C TYR A 368 5.63 10.98 -11.17
N ILE A 369 4.49 11.63 -10.95
CA ILE A 369 4.33 13.07 -11.12
C ILE A 369 4.20 13.70 -9.73
N GLY A 370 4.82 14.86 -9.52
CA GLY A 370 4.79 15.57 -8.25
C GLY A 370 5.76 15.01 -7.21
N GLU A 371 6.36 15.92 -6.43
CA GLU A 371 7.41 15.60 -5.45
C GLU A 371 6.98 14.52 -4.44
N GLU A 372 5.75 14.61 -3.92
CA GLU A 372 5.23 13.65 -2.93
C GLU A 372 5.19 12.22 -3.49
N SER A 373 4.70 12.04 -4.71
CA SER A 373 4.60 10.70 -5.34
C SER A 373 5.98 10.15 -5.69
N ILE A 374 6.90 11.02 -6.13
CA ILE A 374 8.29 10.65 -6.43
C ILE A 374 9.00 10.20 -5.14
N ASN A 375 8.85 10.95 -4.04
CA ASN A 375 9.45 10.62 -2.75
C ASN A 375 8.86 9.34 -2.16
N GLN A 376 7.56 9.10 -2.32
CA GLN A 376 6.96 7.83 -1.92
C GLN A 376 7.53 6.64 -2.72
N ALA A 377 7.77 6.79 -4.02
CA ALA A 377 8.42 5.74 -4.81
C ALA A 377 9.86 5.50 -4.37
N ALA A 378 10.60 6.59 -4.11
CA ALA A 378 12.00 6.54 -3.68
C ALA A 378 12.17 5.89 -2.29
N ALA A 379 11.28 6.20 -1.35
CA ALA A 379 11.27 5.59 -0.02
C ALA A 379 10.99 4.07 -0.06
N ASN A 380 10.25 3.61 -1.08
CA ASN A 380 9.96 2.19 -1.31
C ASN A 380 10.90 1.53 -2.34
N ALA A 381 11.96 2.21 -2.77
CA ALA A 381 12.89 1.67 -3.74
C ALA A 381 13.67 0.50 -3.13
N GLU A 382 13.76 -0.60 -3.87
CA GLU A 382 14.57 -1.77 -3.52
C GLU A 382 15.94 -1.73 -4.22
N SER A 383 16.89 -2.50 -3.71
CA SER A 383 18.22 -2.64 -4.33
C SER A 383 18.10 -3.10 -5.79
N GLY A 384 18.80 -2.41 -6.69
CA GLY A 384 18.73 -2.62 -8.14
C GLY A 384 17.64 -1.82 -8.85
N SER A 385 16.81 -1.05 -8.13
CA SER A 385 15.87 -0.11 -8.74
C SER A 385 16.57 1.06 -9.44
N THR A 386 15.89 1.69 -10.39
CA THR A 386 16.33 2.92 -11.05
C THR A 386 15.27 4.02 -10.92
N ILE A 387 15.68 5.23 -10.54
CA ILE A 387 14.87 6.45 -10.55
C ILE A 387 15.53 7.43 -11.54
N GLU A 388 14.81 7.84 -12.56
CA GLU A 388 15.26 8.83 -13.54
C GLU A 388 14.38 10.06 -13.44
N VAL A 389 14.90 11.16 -12.89
CA VAL A 389 14.20 12.45 -12.84
C VAL A 389 14.28 13.08 -14.23
N LEU A 390 13.12 13.33 -14.83
CA LEU A 390 12.96 13.84 -16.19
C LEU A 390 12.70 15.35 -16.22
N LYS A 391 12.19 15.92 -15.12
CA LYS A 391 11.80 17.32 -15.02
C LYS A 391 11.67 17.75 -13.56
N GLY A 392 12.05 18.99 -13.27
CA GLY A 392 11.77 19.68 -12.01
C GLY A 392 12.76 19.31 -10.90
N ASP A 393 12.73 20.12 -9.84
CA ASP A 393 13.60 19.94 -8.68
C ASP A 393 13.07 18.82 -7.79
N VAL A 394 13.96 17.95 -7.32
CA VAL A 394 13.59 16.78 -6.50
C VAL A 394 14.66 16.51 -5.44
N LYS A 395 14.21 16.40 -4.19
CA LYS A 395 15.04 15.89 -3.08
C LYS A 395 14.59 14.49 -2.71
N LEU A 396 15.45 13.50 -2.91
CA LEU A 396 15.19 12.08 -2.65
C LEU A 396 15.90 11.62 -1.38
N ASP A 397 15.16 10.98 -0.49
CA ASP A 397 15.69 10.26 0.67
C ASP A 397 15.55 8.75 0.43
N ILE A 398 16.66 8.08 0.14
CA ILE A 398 16.69 6.66 -0.25
C ILE A 398 17.53 5.87 0.74
N THR A 399 16.92 4.86 1.35
CA THR A 399 17.57 4.00 2.37
C THR A 399 18.15 2.71 1.79
N ALA A 400 17.71 2.30 0.61
CA ALA A 400 18.21 1.09 -0.04
C ALA A 400 19.57 1.35 -0.71
N ASP A 401 20.44 0.35 -0.60
CA ASP A 401 21.71 0.28 -1.34
C ASP A 401 21.46 -0.08 -2.80
N ASP A 402 22.35 0.34 -3.69
CA ASP A 402 22.35 -0.02 -5.11
C ASP A 402 21.09 0.44 -5.88
N VAL A 403 20.49 1.57 -5.48
CA VAL A 403 19.50 2.28 -6.29
C VAL A 403 20.22 3.27 -7.18
N ILE A 404 19.94 3.23 -8.48
CA ILE A 404 20.51 4.14 -9.46
C ILE A 404 19.59 5.35 -9.60
N VAL A 405 20.09 6.55 -9.32
CA VAL A 405 19.37 7.81 -9.56
C VAL A 405 20.00 8.57 -10.71
N LYS A 406 19.20 9.01 -11.67
CA LYS A 406 19.63 9.80 -12.83
C LYS A 406 18.90 11.13 -12.86
N ASN A 407 19.60 12.18 -13.27
CA ASN A 407 19.02 13.48 -13.58
C ASN A 407 19.09 13.71 -15.10
N SER A 408 17.99 13.43 -15.78
CA SER A 408 17.81 13.68 -17.22
C SER A 408 17.11 15.02 -17.50
N GLY A 409 16.71 15.73 -16.44
CA GLY A 409 16.04 17.03 -16.51
C GLY A 409 17.00 18.21 -16.36
N ASP A 410 16.41 19.40 -16.26
CA ASP A 410 17.10 20.67 -16.03
C ASP A 410 17.04 21.16 -14.58
N GLY A 411 16.30 20.45 -13.71
CA GLY A 411 16.12 20.77 -12.30
C GLY A 411 17.24 20.26 -11.40
N ASP A 412 17.25 20.78 -10.17
CA ASP A 412 18.18 20.37 -9.12
C ASP A 412 17.71 19.06 -8.49
N VAL A 413 18.55 18.01 -8.59
CA VAL A 413 18.26 16.68 -8.03
C VAL A 413 19.28 16.37 -6.96
N THR A 414 18.79 16.02 -5.76
CA THR A 414 19.64 15.57 -4.65
C THR A 414 19.18 14.21 -4.14
N VAL A 415 20.12 13.37 -3.73
CA VAL A 415 19.87 12.07 -3.11
C VAL A 415 20.66 12.01 -1.81
N ASN A 416 19.98 11.91 -0.67
CA ASN A 416 20.62 11.91 0.65
C ASN A 416 21.63 13.08 0.81
N ASP A 417 21.20 14.29 0.42
CA ASP A 417 21.99 15.53 0.39
C ASP A 417 23.23 15.52 -0.54
N GLN A 418 23.36 14.54 -1.44
CA GLN A 418 24.35 14.54 -2.52
C GLN A 418 23.72 14.99 -3.83
N ASP A 419 24.35 15.95 -4.51
CA ASP A 419 23.90 16.41 -5.82
C ASP A 419 24.01 15.29 -6.86
N VAL A 420 22.99 15.18 -7.72
CA VAL A 420 22.99 14.34 -8.92
C VAL A 420 23.10 15.26 -10.13
N PRO A 421 24.31 15.46 -10.68
CA PRO A 421 24.50 16.32 -11.84
C PRO A 421 23.65 15.87 -13.02
N ALA A 422 23.12 16.83 -13.78
CA ALA A 422 22.41 16.54 -15.02
C ALA A 422 23.32 15.78 -16.00
N GLY A 423 22.82 14.67 -16.55
CA GLY A 423 23.55 13.81 -17.48
C GLY A 423 23.35 12.31 -17.23
N ASP A 424 24.03 11.50 -18.04
CA ASP A 424 23.74 10.06 -18.17
C ASP A 424 24.35 9.17 -17.06
N GLU A 425 25.36 9.66 -16.34
CA GLU A 425 26.19 8.81 -15.47
C GLU A 425 25.47 8.36 -14.19
N GLY A 426 24.48 9.13 -13.71
CA GLY A 426 23.72 8.84 -12.50
C GLY A 426 24.56 8.71 -11.21
N VAL A 427 23.90 8.60 -10.06
CA VAL A 427 24.49 8.31 -8.75
C VAL A 427 23.92 6.99 -8.25
N VAL A 428 24.78 6.16 -7.65
CA VAL A 428 24.36 4.91 -7.01
C VAL A 428 24.28 5.13 -5.50
N THR A 429 23.14 4.83 -4.90
CA THR A 429 22.96 4.96 -3.45
C THR A 429 23.78 3.94 -2.68
N HIS A 430 24.31 4.36 -1.53
CA HIS A 430 25.04 3.49 -0.63
C HIS A 430 24.85 3.92 0.82
N THR A 431 24.45 2.98 1.67
CA THR A 431 24.28 3.13 3.11
C THR A 431 25.55 2.72 3.81
N HIS A 432 26.12 3.63 4.59
CA HIS A 432 27.34 3.36 5.33
C HIS A 432 27.10 2.39 6.49
N LYS A 433 27.54 1.13 6.32
CA LYS A 433 27.73 0.17 7.42
C LYS A 433 29.17 0.24 7.91
N ALA A 434 29.51 1.34 8.59
CA ALA A 434 30.89 1.58 9.00
C ALA A 434 31.25 0.84 10.30
N GLU A 435 32.39 0.15 10.29
CA GLU A 435 32.96 -0.49 11.47
C GLU A 435 33.80 0.50 12.27
N LYS A 436 33.56 0.58 13.58
CA LYS A 436 34.41 1.34 14.49
C LYS A 436 35.81 0.73 14.56
N LYS A 437 36.84 1.57 14.46
CA LYS A 437 38.26 1.24 14.62
C LYS A 437 38.81 2.11 15.75
N GLU A 438 39.25 1.44 16.80
CA GLU A 438 39.78 2.10 18.01
C GLU A 438 41.09 2.85 17.70
N ALA A 439 41.35 3.92 18.46
CA ALA A 439 42.60 4.65 18.38
C ALA A 439 43.80 3.76 18.77
N LYS A 440 44.91 3.90 18.05
CA LYS A 440 46.18 3.23 18.37
C LYS A 440 47.27 4.28 18.53
N GLU A 441 47.96 4.27 19.65
CA GLU A 441 49.10 5.14 19.89
C GLU A 441 50.27 4.83 18.94
N ALA A 442 50.93 5.88 18.45
CA ALA A 442 52.17 5.73 17.68
C ALA A 442 53.33 5.30 18.59
N THR A 443 54.19 4.42 18.08
CA THR A 443 55.44 4.03 18.74
C THR A 443 56.64 4.67 18.04
N CYS A 444 57.87 4.38 18.46
CA CYS A 444 59.06 4.88 17.77
C CYS A 444 59.16 4.40 16.31
N THR A 445 58.61 3.23 16.00
CA THR A 445 58.77 2.56 14.69
C THR A 445 57.46 2.33 13.96
N GLU A 446 56.32 2.29 14.66
CA GLU A 446 55.00 2.09 14.06
C GLU A 446 54.16 3.36 14.14
N THR A 447 53.48 3.68 13.06
CA THR A 447 52.45 4.72 13.03
C THR A 447 51.27 4.32 13.92
N GLY A 448 50.66 5.29 14.57
CA GLY A 448 49.37 5.16 15.24
C GLY A 448 48.20 5.59 14.35
N ASN A 449 47.00 5.62 14.91
CA ASN A 449 45.81 6.17 14.28
C ASN A 449 44.89 6.79 15.34
N GLN A 450 44.14 7.81 14.94
CA GLN A 450 42.98 8.30 15.71
C GLN A 450 41.84 7.28 15.67
N GLU A 451 40.82 7.42 16.54
CA GLU A 451 39.58 6.64 16.43
C GLU A 451 38.84 7.02 15.14
N TYR A 452 38.28 6.03 14.43
CA TYR A 452 37.55 6.27 13.18
C TYR A 452 36.51 5.17 12.91
N TRP A 453 35.65 5.41 11.92
CA TRP A 453 34.70 4.46 11.38
C TRP A 453 35.04 4.19 9.91
N TYR A 454 35.10 2.93 9.50
CA TYR A 454 35.43 2.54 8.13
C TYR A 454 34.29 1.79 7.48
N CYS A 455 33.80 2.31 6.35
CA CYS A 455 32.80 1.61 5.56
C CYS A 455 33.47 0.75 4.49
N ALA A 456 33.45 -0.57 4.65
CA ALA A 456 34.01 -1.50 3.69
C ALA A 456 33.31 -1.45 2.32
N GLY A 457 32.04 -1.02 2.27
CA GLY A 457 31.25 -0.94 1.04
C GLY A 457 31.73 0.15 0.07
N CYS A 458 32.09 1.33 0.58
CA CYS A 458 32.59 2.45 -0.25
C CYS A 458 34.08 2.77 -0.05
N GLY A 459 34.75 2.13 0.90
CA GLY A 459 36.16 2.37 1.22
C GLY A 459 36.45 3.71 1.91
N LYS A 460 35.42 4.45 2.34
CA LYS A 460 35.54 5.75 3.01
C LYS A 460 35.75 5.61 4.53
N TYR A 461 36.34 6.66 5.10
CA TYR A 461 36.63 6.78 6.53
C TYR A 461 35.81 7.94 7.12
N PHE A 462 35.38 7.81 8.37
CA PHE A 462 34.58 8.82 9.05
C PHE A 462 35.09 9.04 10.49
N THR A 463 34.90 10.24 11.03
CA THR A 463 35.27 10.57 12.41
C THR A 463 34.13 10.41 13.42
N ASP A 464 32.96 9.94 12.97
CA ASP A 464 31.78 9.72 13.80
C ASP A 464 30.99 8.48 13.37
N ALA A 465 30.22 7.92 14.31
CA ALA A 465 29.42 6.71 14.09
C ALA A 465 28.23 6.91 13.14
N ALA A 466 27.75 8.14 12.95
CA ALA A 466 26.66 8.46 12.04
C ALA A 466 27.15 8.63 10.59
N CYS A 467 28.46 8.52 10.34
CA CYS A 467 29.10 8.67 9.03
C CYS A 467 28.82 10.02 8.36
N GLN A 468 28.68 11.10 9.15
CA GLN A 468 28.41 12.45 8.61
C GLN A 468 29.69 13.23 8.30
N ASN A 469 30.80 12.92 8.98
CA ASN A 469 32.07 13.61 8.81
C ASN A 469 33.08 12.70 8.11
N GLU A 470 33.11 12.73 6.78
CA GLU A 470 34.09 12.01 5.96
C GLU A 470 35.52 12.56 6.21
N THR A 471 36.48 11.65 6.30
CA THR A 471 37.91 11.93 6.46
C THR A 471 38.74 11.04 5.55
N THR A 472 40.06 11.20 5.58
CA THR A 472 41.01 10.38 4.81
C THR A 472 41.98 9.68 5.74
N TRP A 473 42.55 8.58 5.28
CA TRP A 473 43.56 7.85 6.05
C TRP A 473 44.74 8.75 6.46
N ASP A 474 45.19 9.64 5.58
CA ASP A 474 46.29 10.58 5.85
C ASP A 474 46.01 11.54 7.01
N LYS A 475 44.74 11.88 7.27
CA LYS A 475 44.34 12.70 8.42
C LYS A 475 44.21 11.89 9.70
N LEU A 476 43.96 10.59 9.58
CA LEU A 476 43.75 9.67 10.70
C LEU A 476 45.07 9.09 11.22
N VAL A 477 46.05 8.90 10.34
CA VAL A 477 47.34 8.31 10.70
C VAL A 477 48.15 9.26 11.57
N ILE A 478 48.73 8.72 12.64
CA ILE A 478 49.64 9.42 13.54
C ILE A 478 51.05 8.93 13.20
N ALA A 479 51.92 9.83 12.75
CA ALA A 479 53.29 9.47 12.40
C ALA A 479 54.02 8.79 13.58
N ALA A 480 54.89 7.83 13.27
CA ALA A 480 55.75 7.22 14.28
C ALA A 480 56.55 8.32 15.00
N LYS A 481 56.75 8.17 16.31
CA LYS A 481 57.40 9.18 17.15
C LYS A 481 58.87 9.41 16.77
N GLY A 482 59.46 8.47 16.04
CA GLY A 482 60.90 8.42 15.80
C GLY A 482 61.65 7.96 17.06
N HIS A 483 62.95 7.72 16.89
CA HIS A 483 63.83 7.45 18.02
C HIS A 483 64.44 8.75 18.54
N GLU A 484 64.51 8.88 19.86
CA GLU A 484 65.31 9.90 20.53
C GLU A 484 66.71 9.34 20.83
N ALA A 485 67.72 10.22 20.86
CA ALA A 485 69.12 9.85 21.00
C ALA A 485 69.70 10.34 22.33
N GLU A 486 69.93 9.44 23.28
CA GLU A 486 70.82 9.68 24.41
C GLU A 486 72.17 8.99 24.18
N LYS A 487 73.18 9.78 23.83
CA LYS A 487 74.54 9.27 23.56
C LYS A 487 75.23 8.86 24.87
N THR A 488 75.83 7.67 24.87
CA THR A 488 76.77 7.22 25.91
C THR A 488 78.14 6.97 25.30
N GLU A 489 79.15 7.67 25.81
CA GLU A 489 80.54 7.54 25.36
C GLU A 489 81.12 6.17 25.73
N ALA A 490 82.06 5.67 24.91
CA ALA A 490 82.76 4.43 25.19
C ALA A 490 83.58 4.51 26.49
N LYS A 491 83.50 3.48 27.33
CA LYS A 491 84.32 3.32 28.54
C LYS A 491 85.17 2.06 28.40
N ALA A 492 86.48 2.17 28.56
CA ALA A 492 87.37 1.01 28.51
C ALA A 492 87.11 0.05 29.67
N ALA A 493 87.15 -1.26 29.40
CA ALA A 493 87.08 -2.29 30.44
C ALA A 493 88.36 -2.30 31.27
N THR A 494 88.24 -2.55 32.57
CA THR A 494 89.38 -2.69 33.49
C THR A 494 89.57 -4.15 33.88
N ALA A 495 90.58 -4.45 34.71
CA ALA A 495 90.81 -5.81 35.18
C ALA A 495 89.64 -6.40 36.00
N THR A 496 88.75 -5.55 36.55
CA THR A 496 87.64 -5.95 37.43
C THR A 496 86.26 -5.42 37.01
N GLU A 497 86.17 -4.40 36.16
CA GLU A 497 84.90 -3.82 35.68
C GLU A 497 84.78 -3.94 34.17
N ALA A 498 83.59 -4.33 33.69
CA ALA A 498 83.26 -4.29 32.27
C ALA A 498 83.21 -2.83 31.76
N GLY A 499 83.69 -2.62 30.54
CA GLY A 499 83.55 -1.38 29.79
C GLY A 499 82.31 -1.38 28.90
N ASN A 500 82.14 -0.34 28.09
CA ASN A 500 81.11 -0.28 27.07
C ASN A 500 81.67 0.32 25.76
N LYS A 501 81.12 -0.13 24.63
CA LYS A 501 81.24 0.58 23.34
C LYS A 501 80.44 1.89 23.40
N GLU A 502 80.74 2.82 22.51
CA GLU A 502 79.87 3.99 22.29
C GLU A 502 78.51 3.51 21.76
N TYR A 503 77.41 4.08 22.28
CA TYR A 503 76.06 3.75 21.84
C TYR A 503 75.10 4.92 22.04
N TRP A 504 73.97 4.86 21.35
CA TRP A 504 72.83 5.77 21.54
C TRP A 504 71.65 4.99 22.11
N TYR A 505 71.04 5.50 23.17
CA TYR A 505 69.88 4.91 23.81
C TYR A 505 68.64 5.73 23.50
N CYS A 506 67.55 5.06 23.12
CA CYS A 506 66.26 5.71 22.95
C CYS A 506 65.41 5.52 24.22
N PRO A 507 65.23 6.55 25.06
CA PRO A 507 64.45 6.44 26.28
C PRO A 507 62.96 6.15 26.02
N VAL A 508 62.46 6.46 24.82
CA VAL A 508 61.06 6.27 24.43
C VAL A 508 60.72 4.79 24.21
N CYS A 509 61.64 3.99 23.65
CA CYS A 509 61.40 2.56 23.38
C CYS A 509 62.37 1.60 24.07
N GLY A 510 63.37 2.10 24.81
CA GLY A 510 64.33 1.30 25.56
C GLY A 510 65.40 0.60 24.70
N LYS A 511 65.49 0.93 23.40
CA LYS A 511 66.42 0.30 22.45
C LYS A 511 67.76 1.02 22.40
N TYR A 512 68.79 0.30 21.97
CA TYR A 512 70.16 0.79 21.82
C TYR A 512 70.56 0.79 20.35
N PHE A 513 71.39 1.74 19.94
CA PHE A 513 71.82 1.93 18.56
C PHE A 513 73.33 2.15 18.51
N SER A 514 73.96 1.64 17.45
CA SER A 514 75.40 1.78 17.22
C SER A 514 75.78 3.02 16.40
N ASP A 515 74.80 3.81 15.98
CA ASP A 515 74.95 4.96 15.11
C ASP A 515 74.07 6.15 15.56
N GLU A 516 74.56 7.37 15.31
CA GLU A 516 73.87 8.62 15.64
C GLU A 516 72.54 8.79 14.89
N ALA A 517 72.40 8.19 13.70
CA ALA A 517 71.16 8.22 12.93
C ALA A 517 70.07 7.29 13.49
N LEU A 518 70.39 6.50 14.53
CA LEU A 518 69.46 5.57 15.20
C LEU A 518 68.86 4.53 14.24
N THR A 519 69.65 4.08 13.26
CA THR A 519 69.20 3.13 12.22
C THR A 519 69.71 1.71 12.44
N LYS A 520 70.76 1.52 13.26
CA LYS A 520 71.38 0.23 13.54
C LYS A 520 71.17 -0.16 15.00
N GLU A 521 70.01 -0.75 15.27
CA GLU A 521 69.67 -1.32 16.56
C GLU A 521 70.69 -2.39 16.97
N ILE A 522 71.14 -2.33 18.22
CA ILE A 522 72.05 -3.29 18.87
C ILE A 522 71.44 -3.76 20.18
N SER A 523 71.82 -4.96 20.63
CA SER A 523 71.39 -5.46 21.94
C SER A 523 72.21 -4.81 23.06
N LYS A 524 71.72 -4.89 24.30
CA LYS A 524 72.48 -4.42 25.47
C LYS A 524 73.77 -5.22 25.65
N GLU A 525 73.77 -6.48 25.22
CA GLU A 525 74.92 -7.37 25.28
C GLU A 525 76.03 -6.93 24.31
N ASP A 526 75.67 -6.39 23.14
CA ASP A 526 76.64 -5.88 22.15
C ASP A 526 77.40 -4.65 22.62
N ILE A 527 76.83 -3.92 23.58
CA ILE A 527 77.42 -2.73 24.21
C ILE A 527 78.56 -3.13 25.15
N ILE A 528 78.42 -4.25 25.87
CA ILE A 528 79.29 -4.60 26.99
C ILE A 528 80.64 -5.10 26.49
N ILE A 529 81.73 -4.52 27.02
CA ILE A 529 83.10 -4.99 26.83
C ILE A 529 83.54 -5.73 28.10
N PRO A 530 83.77 -7.05 28.08
CA PRO A 530 84.16 -7.82 29.27
C PRO A 530 85.50 -7.36 29.89
N ALA A 531 85.67 -7.58 31.20
CA ALA A 531 86.90 -7.25 31.94
C ALA A 531 88.12 -8.06 31.43
N THR A 532 89.31 -7.45 31.45
CA THR A 532 90.50 -7.93 30.71
C THR A 532 91.29 -9.07 31.37
N GLY A 533 91.08 -9.35 32.66
CA GLY A 533 91.76 -10.42 33.41
C GLY A 533 93.28 -10.22 33.57
N THR A 534 93.88 -10.71 34.66
CA THR A 534 95.33 -10.61 34.91
C THR A 534 96.04 -11.95 34.68
N THR A 535 97.04 -11.96 33.81
CA THR A 535 97.83 -13.14 33.41
C THR A 535 99.22 -13.14 34.03
N SER A 536 99.75 -14.33 34.34
CA SER A 536 101.19 -14.55 34.61
C SER A 536 101.65 -15.94 34.16
N SER A 537 102.42 -15.91 33.08
CA SER A 537 103.69 -16.63 32.79
C SER A 537 103.89 -18.11 33.14
N LYS A 538 104.28 -18.92 32.12
CA LYS A 538 105.63 -19.55 31.99
C LYS A 538 105.78 -20.35 30.64
N PRO A 539 106.98 -20.42 30.00
CA PRO A 539 107.20 -21.06 28.69
C PRO A 539 107.99 -22.40 28.70
N GLU A 540 107.93 -23.07 27.52
CA GLU A 540 108.70 -24.20 26.93
C GLU A 540 108.57 -25.59 27.60
N ASP A 541 108.42 -26.73 26.91
CA ASP A 541 109.15 -27.22 25.73
C ASP A 541 108.53 -28.51 25.08
N THR A 542 108.84 -28.73 23.79
CA THR A 542 109.00 -29.98 22.98
C THR A 542 107.89 -31.04 22.70
N SER A 543 107.53 -31.10 21.40
CA SER A 543 107.47 -32.26 20.46
C SER A 543 106.44 -33.42 20.55
N LYS A 544 105.51 -33.44 19.56
CA LYS A 544 105.12 -34.49 18.53
C LYS A 544 104.81 -35.97 18.95
N PRO A 545 104.15 -36.84 18.11
CA PRO A 545 103.05 -36.73 17.11
C PRO A 545 101.83 -37.67 17.42
N GLY A 546 100.71 -37.54 16.69
CA GLY A 546 99.73 -38.64 16.55
C GLY A 546 98.34 -38.23 16.02
N ASP A 547 98.01 -38.70 14.81
CA ASP A 547 96.67 -38.86 14.16
C ASP A 547 95.70 -39.70 15.06
N PRO A 548 94.36 -39.90 14.83
CA PRO A 548 93.59 -39.78 13.57
C PRO A 548 92.06 -39.42 13.66
N THR A 549 91.37 -39.47 12.50
CA THR A 549 89.93 -39.85 12.25
C THR A 549 88.78 -38.93 12.72
N SER A 550 87.89 -38.47 11.81
CA SER A 550 86.59 -39.06 11.37
C SER A 550 85.46 -38.87 12.41
N SER A 551 84.15 -38.79 12.13
CA SER A 551 83.27 -38.68 10.96
C SER A 551 81.83 -38.68 11.51
N ASN A 552 80.93 -37.91 10.90
CA ASN A 552 79.50 -38.17 10.63
C ASN A 552 78.43 -38.49 11.71
N SER A 553 77.27 -37.89 11.38
CA SER A 553 75.88 -38.40 11.36
C SER A 553 74.92 -38.21 12.54
N GLU A 554 73.87 -37.45 12.20
CA GLU A 554 72.42 -37.77 12.28
C GLU A 554 71.63 -37.84 13.61
N ASN A 555 70.62 -36.95 13.63
CA ASN A 555 69.18 -37.22 13.81
C ASN A 555 68.52 -37.05 15.20
N SER A 556 67.32 -36.45 15.10
CA SER A 556 66.07 -36.71 15.84
C SER A 556 65.58 -35.71 16.92
N ASN A 557 64.40 -35.16 16.60
CA ASN A 557 63.18 -34.93 17.39
C ASN A 557 63.18 -34.20 18.76
N ARG A 558 62.41 -33.07 18.77
CA ARG A 558 61.21 -32.70 19.60
C ARG A 558 61.13 -33.11 21.10
N PRO A 559 60.55 -32.27 21.99
CA PRO A 559 59.08 -32.03 22.11
C PRO A 559 58.67 -30.54 22.32
N GLN A 560 57.46 -30.06 21.97
CA GLN A 560 56.15 -30.05 22.71
C GLN A 560 56.22 -29.20 24.01
N THR A 561 55.31 -28.31 24.44
CA THR A 561 53.83 -28.19 24.52
C THR A 561 53.51 -26.68 24.71
N GLY A 562 52.31 -26.12 24.60
CA GLY A 562 50.96 -26.64 24.67
C GLY A 562 49.93 -25.49 24.65
N GLU A 563 48.69 -25.89 24.41
CA GLU A 563 47.46 -25.09 24.37
C GLU A 563 46.91 -24.73 25.75
N THR A 564 45.94 -23.80 25.80
CA THR A 564 44.67 -23.88 26.58
C THR A 564 43.70 -22.81 26.05
N SER A 565 42.62 -23.17 25.34
CA SER A 565 41.26 -23.55 25.81
C SER A 565 40.44 -22.34 26.33
N GLN A 566 39.44 -21.86 25.57
CA GLN A 566 38.00 -22.20 25.69
C GLN A 566 37.29 -21.54 26.89
N PHE A 567 36.17 -20.83 26.65
CA PHE A 567 34.88 -20.98 27.35
C PHE A 567 33.83 -20.04 26.66
N THR A 568 32.90 -20.54 25.84
CA THR A 568 31.51 -20.96 26.20
C THR A 568 30.55 -19.75 26.23
N LEU A 569 29.73 -19.52 25.19
CA LEU A 569 28.39 -20.09 24.89
C LEU A 569 27.19 -19.37 25.60
N TRP A 570 26.32 -18.80 24.75
CA TRP A 570 24.82 -18.82 24.74
C TRP A 570 23.99 -17.78 25.50
N VAL A 571 23.04 -17.15 24.79
CA VAL A 571 21.57 -17.45 24.70
C VAL A 571 20.91 -16.23 23.99
N ALA A 572 20.34 -16.35 22.78
CA ALA A 572 18.90 -16.45 22.44
C ALA A 572 18.04 -15.22 22.89
N LEU A 573 17.05 -14.63 22.19
CA LEU A 573 16.00 -15.08 21.26
C LEU A 573 15.20 -13.86 20.71
N LEU A 574 14.53 -14.03 19.56
CA LEU A 574 13.27 -13.37 19.06
C LEU A 574 13.29 -11.86 18.70
N VAL A 575 12.64 -11.35 17.63
CA VAL A 575 11.23 -11.51 17.17
C VAL A 575 11.08 -11.25 15.64
N LEU A 576 10.04 -11.87 15.07
CA LEU A 576 9.49 -11.85 13.70
C LEU A 576 8.84 -10.50 13.26
N ALA A 577 8.79 -10.24 11.94
CA ALA A 577 7.54 -10.12 11.14
C ALA A 577 7.71 -9.26 9.86
N GLY A 578 7.13 -9.72 8.74
CA GLY A 578 6.70 -8.86 7.63
C GLY A 578 7.23 -9.24 6.25
N GLY A 579 6.36 -9.72 5.35
CA GLY A 579 6.59 -9.70 3.90
C GLY A 579 6.50 -11.06 3.21
N SER A 580 5.28 -11.52 2.90
CA SER A 580 5.06 -12.64 1.97
C SER A 580 3.94 -12.25 1.00
N PHE A 581 4.30 -11.69 -0.15
CA PHE A 581 3.46 -11.73 -1.34
C PHE A 581 4.05 -12.76 -2.30
N ALA A 582 3.51 -13.98 -2.24
CA ALA A 582 3.74 -15.00 -3.25
C ALA A 582 2.83 -14.69 -4.45
N GLY A 583 3.44 -14.40 -5.60
CA GLY A 583 2.74 -14.34 -6.88
C GLY A 583 2.24 -15.73 -7.27
N VAL A 584 0.93 -15.90 -7.33
CA VAL A 584 0.30 -17.06 -7.97
C VAL A 584 0.26 -16.80 -9.47
N ALA A 585 1.27 -17.29 -10.20
CA ALA A 585 1.23 -17.39 -11.65
C ALA A 585 0.37 -18.60 -12.04
N LEU A 586 -0.89 -18.37 -12.41
CA LEU A 586 -1.74 -19.37 -13.05
C LEU A 586 -1.24 -19.63 -14.49
N SER A 587 -0.54 -20.73 -14.68
CA SER A 587 -0.25 -21.28 -16.00
C SER A 587 -1.55 -21.84 -16.63
N ARG A 588 -2.16 -21.12 -17.59
CA ARG A 588 -3.20 -21.69 -18.45
C ARG A 588 -2.56 -22.42 -19.64
N SER A 589 -2.57 -23.74 -19.60
CA SER A 589 -2.26 -24.60 -20.74
C SER A 589 -3.34 -24.44 -21.82
N LYS A 590 -2.94 -23.97 -23.01
CA LYS A 590 -3.77 -24.06 -24.23
C LYS A 590 -4.03 -25.53 -24.57
N ARG A 591 -5.26 -26.01 -24.41
CA ARG A 591 -5.76 -27.17 -25.16
C ARG A 591 -6.45 -26.66 -26.42
N LYS A 592 -5.82 -26.93 -27.57
CA LYS A 592 -6.52 -26.97 -28.86
C LYS A 592 -7.49 -28.15 -28.83
N ALA A 593 -8.72 -27.94 -29.28
CA ALA A 593 -9.59 -29.00 -29.74
C ALA A 593 -10.19 -28.60 -31.09
N SER A 594 -10.19 -29.58 -31.99
CA SER A 594 -10.91 -29.62 -33.26
C SER A 594 -12.41 -29.48 -33.10
#